data_AF-A0ABD5U9Z4-F1
#
_entry.id   AF-A0ABD5U9Z4-F1
#
_cell.length_a   1.000
_cell.length_b   1.000
_cell.length_c   1.000
_cell.angle_alpha   90.00
_cell.angle_beta   90.00
_cell.angle_gamma   90.00
#
_symmetry.space_group_name_H-M   'P 1'
#
loop_
_entity.id
_entity.type
_entity.pdbx_description
1 polymer ?
#
loop_
_entity_poly.entity_id
_entity_poly.type
_entity_poly.pdbx_seq_one_letter_code
_entity_poly.pdbx_strand_id
1 'polypeptide(L)'
;MRTGSRLALCLALCLLVVGAAPVTQATQQRAAPVDSGTTTIAIHVEQNGDARFVVETQYELNGTDETAAFRDVGEDFEAGRAEAGPSMDAFEAANDAASEATDREMAIENVTREANLTGGNESGGNESATADDEDDLPTNGTGTLRLGFEWTAFGVVEDDRIRVSDAFNTTSGTWLPGLTQDQRLVVYPPPEHGVQSAPVGPVNDVLTWRGPTTFEPGEITITYRERGMGDIASGEDGLMTTVLGGTALVLVVAVIGGYALRRNPDTDALGGLVPWAANRGTSESSTPPAAVSEGVDAPDSGGPDDAETGPMGGPVLDDELLSDEERVERLLEYNDGRMRQADIVTETGWSNAKVSQLLSSMDEEDRVDKLRIGRENLISLPDAEDDNGRS
;
A
#
# COMPACT_ATOMS: atom_id res chain seq x y z
N MET A 1 2.21 11.51 86.26
CA MET A 1 1.92 12.88 86.78
C MET A 1 1.13 13.63 85.71
N ARG A 2 0.08 14.39 86.08
CA ARG A 2 -0.60 15.48 85.31
C ARG A 2 -0.85 15.19 83.82
N THR A 3 -2.04 14.82 83.31
CA THR A 3 -3.40 15.37 83.50
C THR A 3 -3.58 16.81 82.97
N GLY A 4 -4.41 16.96 81.95
CA GLY A 4 -4.81 18.22 81.28
C GLY A 4 -5.38 17.92 79.88
N SER A 5 -6.65 17.55 79.63
CA SER A 5 -7.98 17.90 80.16
C SER A 5 -8.72 18.97 79.33
N ARG A 6 -9.83 18.55 78.68
CA ARG A 6 -10.98 19.34 78.15
C ARG A 6 -10.69 20.17 76.88
N LEU A 7 -11.62 20.48 75.96
CA LEU A 7 -13.08 20.23 75.80
C LEU A 7 -13.30 19.54 74.42
N ALA A 8 -14.29 18.69 74.13
CA ALA A 8 -15.74 18.76 74.32
C ALA A 8 -16.48 19.82 73.45
N LEU A 9 -16.94 19.42 72.26
CA LEU A 9 -18.10 20.03 71.60
C LEU A 9 -18.95 18.94 70.93
N CYS A 10 -20.27 19.04 71.06
CA CYS A 10 -21.23 18.02 70.63
C CYS A 10 -22.07 18.51 69.43
N LEU A 11 -22.31 17.62 68.46
CA LEU A 11 -23.50 17.58 67.60
C LEU A 11 -23.56 16.13 67.05
N ALA A 12 -24.35 15.21 67.60
CA ALA A 12 -25.81 15.09 67.54
C ALA A 12 -26.35 14.67 66.15
N LEU A 13 -26.81 13.40 66.09
CA LEU A 13 -27.99 12.87 65.37
C LEU A 13 -27.95 12.87 63.81
N CYS A 14 -28.49 11.88 63.08
CA CYS A 14 -29.36 10.74 63.41
C CYS A 14 -28.88 9.45 62.70
N LEU A 15 -29.16 8.29 63.32
CA LEU A 15 -29.30 7.03 62.59
C LEU A 15 -30.62 7.05 61.82
N LEU A 16 -30.58 6.88 60.50
CA LEU A 16 -31.74 6.52 59.70
C LEU A 16 -31.35 5.33 58.80
N VAL A 17 -31.76 4.14 59.24
CA VAL A 17 -31.69 2.92 58.44
C VAL A 17 -32.79 3.02 57.37
N VAL A 18 -32.44 3.53 56.19
CA VAL A 18 -33.28 3.41 55.00
C VAL A 18 -32.89 2.13 54.29
N GLY A 19 -33.88 1.30 53.97
CA GLY A 19 -33.66 -0.03 53.40
C GLY A 19 -32.91 0.04 52.07
N ALA A 20 -31.92 -0.84 51.92
CA ALA A 20 -31.30 -1.10 50.63
C ALA A 20 -32.32 -1.81 49.73
N ALA A 21 -33.11 -1.05 48.98
CA ALA A 21 -33.57 -1.53 47.70
C ALA A 21 -32.32 -1.79 46.84
N PRO A 22 -32.24 -2.91 46.10
CA PRO A 22 -31.22 -3.01 45.06
C PRO A 22 -31.53 -1.91 44.06
N VAL A 23 -30.70 -0.86 44.05
CA VAL A 23 -30.67 0.05 42.91
C VAL A 23 -30.11 -0.80 41.79
N THR A 24 -31.01 -1.35 40.97
CA THR A 24 -30.65 -1.88 39.67
C THR A 24 -30.12 -0.67 38.90
N GLN A 25 -28.80 -0.44 39.00
CA GLN A 25 -28.09 0.28 37.97
C GLN A 25 -28.35 -0.55 36.73
N ALA A 26 -29.31 -0.10 35.93
CA ALA A 26 -29.25 -0.34 34.51
C ALA A 26 -27.93 0.28 34.09
N THR A 27 -26.88 -0.56 34.05
CA THR A 27 -25.78 -0.35 33.16
C THR A 27 -26.45 -0.22 31.81
N GLN A 28 -26.66 1.02 31.35
CA GLN A 28 -26.74 1.26 29.93
C GLN A 28 -25.39 0.77 29.42
N GLN A 29 -25.42 -0.47 28.97
CA GLN A 29 -24.39 -1.04 28.14
C GLN A 29 -24.53 -0.29 26.82
N ARG A 30 -24.07 0.97 26.83
CA ARG A 30 -23.73 1.71 25.62
C ARG A 30 -22.90 0.72 24.82
N ALA A 31 -23.35 0.40 23.61
CA ALA A 31 -22.69 -0.60 22.79
C ALA A 31 -21.20 -0.29 22.82
N ALA A 32 -20.38 -1.30 23.11
CA ALA A 32 -18.96 -1.18 22.86
C ALA A 32 -18.81 -0.76 21.39
N PRO A 33 -17.87 0.14 21.07
CA PRO A 33 -17.84 0.78 19.77
C PRO A 33 -17.84 -0.25 18.64
N VAL A 34 -18.39 0.19 17.50
CA VAL A 34 -18.21 -0.33 16.14
C VAL A 34 -16.94 -1.18 15.97
N ASP A 35 -17.05 -2.22 15.14
CA ASP A 35 -15.97 -3.20 14.93
C ASP A 35 -14.63 -2.53 14.60
N SER A 36 -13.53 -3.21 14.90
CA SER A 36 -12.18 -2.62 14.93
C SER A 36 -11.77 -2.09 13.55
N GLY A 37 -12.03 -0.80 13.32
CA GLY A 37 -11.98 -0.21 11.99
C GLY A 37 -10.61 -0.31 11.32
N THR A 38 -10.63 -0.66 10.03
CA THR A 38 -9.41 -0.74 9.21
C THR A 38 -8.83 0.66 9.05
N THR A 39 -7.55 0.83 9.37
CA THR A 39 -6.89 2.14 9.37
C THR A 39 -5.78 2.21 8.32
N THR A 40 -5.90 3.15 7.39
CA THR A 40 -4.88 3.49 6.39
C THR A 40 -4.18 4.78 6.81
N ILE A 41 -2.86 4.72 7.00
CA ILE A 41 -2.00 5.90 7.15
C ILE A 41 -1.32 6.15 5.81
N ALA A 42 -1.72 7.19 5.09
CA ALA A 42 -1.12 7.63 3.84
C ALA A 42 -0.26 8.88 4.07
N ILE A 43 0.97 8.86 3.53
CA ILE A 43 1.93 9.97 3.60
C ILE A 43 2.33 10.34 2.18
N HIS A 44 2.04 11.57 1.77
CA HIS A 44 2.47 12.12 0.49
C HIS A 44 3.63 13.09 0.75
N VAL A 45 4.85 12.68 0.40
CA VAL A 45 6.04 13.53 0.55
C VAL A 45 6.07 14.55 -0.58
N GLU A 46 6.42 15.80 -0.30
CA GLU A 46 6.48 16.89 -1.29
C GLU A 46 7.92 17.25 -1.68
N GLN A 47 8.07 17.97 -2.80
CA GLN A 47 9.39 18.27 -3.37
C GLN A 47 10.24 19.22 -2.50
N ASN A 48 9.61 20.01 -1.64
CA ASN A 48 10.25 20.88 -0.66
C ASN A 48 10.66 20.15 0.64
N GLY A 49 10.30 18.87 0.79
CA GLY A 49 10.54 18.08 2.00
C GLY A 49 9.40 18.14 3.02
N ASP A 50 8.31 18.85 2.76
CA ASP A 50 7.11 18.75 3.58
C ASP A 50 6.38 17.42 3.29
N ALA A 51 5.41 17.04 4.12
CA ALA A 51 4.59 15.87 3.85
C ALA A 51 3.13 16.05 4.27
N ARG A 52 2.21 15.72 3.37
CA ARG A 52 0.78 15.67 3.66
C ARG A 52 0.40 14.29 4.18
N PHE A 53 -0.10 14.26 5.40
CA PHE A 53 -0.64 13.07 6.05
C PHE A 53 -2.15 12.96 5.81
N VAL A 54 -2.61 11.74 5.59
CA VAL A 54 -4.02 11.36 5.56
C VAL A 54 -4.16 10.07 6.36
N VAL A 55 -4.86 10.12 7.49
CA VAL A 55 -5.18 8.95 8.31
C VAL A 55 -6.67 8.70 8.16
N GLU A 56 -7.02 7.56 7.61
CA GLU A 56 -8.39 7.16 7.33
C GLU A 56 -8.71 5.91 8.13
N THR A 57 -9.81 5.92 8.88
CA THR A 57 -10.32 4.74 9.61
C THR A 57 -11.74 4.44 9.14
N GLN A 58 -11.91 3.24 8.60
CA GLN A 58 -13.17 2.74 8.06
C GLN A 58 -13.80 1.73 9.03
N TYR A 59 -15.09 1.89 9.30
CA TYR A 59 -15.88 1.06 10.20
C TYR A 59 -17.04 0.42 9.43
N GLU A 60 -17.20 -0.89 9.57
CA GLU A 60 -18.41 -1.59 9.12
C GLU A 60 -19.54 -1.32 10.13
N LEU A 61 -20.69 -0.87 9.64
CA LEU A 61 -21.85 -0.50 10.45
C LEU A 61 -23.01 -1.45 10.15
N ASN A 62 -23.37 -2.27 11.13
CA ASN A 62 -24.40 -3.30 11.01
C ASN A 62 -25.72 -2.80 11.60
N GLY A 63 -26.46 -2.02 10.80
CA GLY A 63 -27.80 -1.57 11.14
C GLY A 63 -27.92 -0.09 11.52
N THR A 64 -29.17 0.33 11.72
CA THR A 64 -29.54 1.73 11.99
C THR A 64 -28.99 2.24 13.32
N ASP A 65 -28.88 1.39 14.34
CA ASP A 65 -28.35 1.78 15.67
C ASP A 65 -26.86 2.11 15.60
N GLU A 66 -26.06 1.31 14.88
CA GLU A 66 -24.63 1.56 14.66
C GLU A 66 -24.41 2.77 13.74
N THR A 67 -25.26 2.94 12.73
CA THR A 67 -25.25 4.12 11.85
C THR A 67 -25.57 5.41 12.61
N ALA A 68 -26.54 5.37 13.53
CA ALA A 68 -26.86 6.51 14.39
C ALA A 68 -25.71 6.81 15.36
N ALA A 69 -25.12 5.79 15.98
CA ALA A 69 -23.97 5.96 16.87
C ALA A 69 -22.73 6.49 16.14
N PHE A 70 -22.48 6.06 14.90
CA PHE A 70 -21.38 6.60 14.09
C PHE A 70 -21.59 8.08 13.75
N ARG A 71 -22.83 8.51 13.46
CA ARG A 71 -23.13 9.92 13.18
C ARG A 71 -22.76 10.84 14.36
N ASP A 72 -23.11 10.44 15.59
CA ASP A 72 -22.71 11.16 16.81
C ASP A 72 -21.17 11.24 16.93
N VAL A 73 -20.46 10.13 16.66
CA VAL A 73 -18.98 10.08 16.68
C VAL A 73 -18.36 10.94 15.58
N GLY A 74 -18.96 10.98 14.39
CA GLY A 74 -18.54 11.81 13.26
C GLY A 74 -18.64 13.31 13.58
N GLU A 75 -19.78 13.76 14.11
CA GLU A 75 -19.98 15.15 14.53
C GLU A 75 -18.98 15.58 15.64
N ASP A 76 -18.70 14.69 16.60
CA ASP A 76 -17.66 14.93 17.60
C ASP A 76 -16.25 14.89 16.99
N PHE A 77 -15.99 14.05 15.99
CA PHE A 77 -14.69 13.93 15.33
C PHE A 77 -14.35 15.17 14.52
N GLU A 78 -15.25 15.63 13.65
CA GLU A 78 -15.08 16.88 12.88
C GLU A 78 -14.84 18.08 13.79
N ALA A 79 -15.48 18.11 14.96
CA ALA A 79 -15.30 19.15 15.96
C ALA A 79 -14.07 18.97 16.87
N GLY A 80 -13.24 17.94 16.67
CA GLY A 80 -12.03 17.68 17.46
C GLY A 80 -12.32 17.24 18.91
N ARG A 81 -13.47 16.60 19.16
CA ARG A 81 -13.97 16.15 20.46
C ARG A 81 -14.13 14.64 20.61
N ALA A 82 -14.06 13.86 19.51
CA ALA A 82 -14.24 12.42 19.57
C ALA A 82 -13.15 11.72 20.39
N GLU A 83 -13.57 10.77 21.22
CA GLU A 83 -12.70 9.84 21.96
C GLU A 83 -12.29 8.61 21.11
N ALA A 84 -12.85 8.48 19.90
CA ALA A 84 -12.63 7.36 18.98
C ALA A 84 -12.24 7.87 17.59
N GLY A 85 -11.48 7.05 16.84
CA GLY A 85 -10.91 7.43 15.54
C GLY A 85 -9.46 7.91 15.64
N PRO A 86 -8.88 8.42 14.54
CA PRO A 86 -7.50 8.89 14.51
C PRO A 86 -7.32 10.20 15.29
N SER A 87 -6.51 10.18 16.36
CA SER A 87 -6.21 11.34 17.20
C SER A 87 -4.96 12.11 16.73
N MET A 88 -4.95 13.44 16.88
CA MET A 88 -3.76 14.26 16.61
C MET A 88 -2.65 14.08 17.65
N ASP A 89 -2.98 13.80 18.91
CA ASP A 89 -2.04 13.76 20.05
C ASP A 89 -0.78 12.92 19.78
N ALA A 90 -0.94 11.79 19.07
CA ALA A 90 0.18 10.92 18.70
C ALA A 90 1.12 11.55 17.65
N PHE A 91 0.57 12.30 16.70
CA PHE A 91 1.33 13.00 15.65
C PHE A 91 1.95 14.29 16.16
N GLU A 92 1.25 15.03 17.03
CA GLU A 92 1.80 16.21 17.71
C GLU A 92 2.99 15.84 18.60
N ALA A 93 2.86 14.79 19.42
CA ALA A 93 3.98 14.26 20.20
C ALA A 93 5.13 13.71 19.32
N ALA A 94 4.81 13.19 18.13
CA ALA A 94 5.81 12.76 17.15
C ALA A 94 6.57 13.94 16.54
N ASN A 95 5.87 15.01 16.14
CA ASN A 95 6.45 16.25 15.62
C ASN A 95 7.41 16.89 16.61
N ASP A 96 6.98 17.03 17.87
CA ASP A 96 7.80 17.62 18.92
C ASP A 96 9.08 16.79 19.16
N ALA A 97 8.93 15.46 19.28
CA ALA A 97 10.07 14.57 19.53
C ALA A 97 11.02 14.42 18.32
N ALA A 98 10.51 14.56 17.09
CA ALA A 98 11.33 14.60 15.88
C ALA A 98 12.06 15.95 15.73
N SER A 99 11.39 17.06 16.04
CA SER A 99 12.01 18.40 16.07
C SER A 99 13.18 18.45 17.05
N GLU A 100 12.97 17.96 18.28
CA GLU A 100 14.02 17.88 19.31
C GLU A 100 15.17 16.94 18.91
N ALA A 101 14.88 15.81 18.26
CA ALA A 101 15.90 14.83 17.87
C ALA A 101 16.78 15.29 16.69
N THR A 102 16.32 16.28 15.91
CA THR A 102 16.94 16.70 14.64
C THR A 102 17.47 18.13 14.66
N ASP A 103 17.27 18.87 15.77
CA ASP A 103 17.51 20.32 15.88
C ASP A 103 16.81 21.13 14.74
N ARG A 104 15.66 20.64 14.26
CA ARG A 104 14.90 21.20 13.13
C ARG A 104 13.54 21.71 13.60
N GLU A 105 13.16 22.92 13.20
CA GLU A 105 11.82 23.46 13.47
C GLU A 105 10.81 22.77 12.52
N MET A 106 10.17 21.69 12.98
CA MET A 106 9.01 21.07 12.31
C MET A 106 7.71 21.56 12.94
N ALA A 107 6.67 21.71 12.12
CA ALA A 107 5.33 22.07 12.59
C ALA A 107 4.26 21.28 11.84
N ILE A 108 3.18 20.97 12.56
CA ILE A 108 1.95 20.46 11.96
C ILE A 108 1.00 21.62 11.66
N GLU A 109 0.56 21.71 10.41
CA GLU A 109 -0.33 22.74 9.89
C GLU A 109 -1.55 22.13 9.17
N ASN A 110 -2.49 22.99 8.75
CA ASN A 110 -3.59 22.65 7.84
C ASN A 110 -4.43 21.41 8.24
N VAL A 111 -4.68 21.22 9.54
CA VAL A 111 -5.42 20.07 10.09
C VAL A 111 -6.90 20.09 9.64
N THR A 112 -7.32 19.04 8.93
CA THR A 112 -8.71 18.78 8.53
C THR A 112 -9.24 17.52 9.21
N ARG A 113 -10.54 17.50 9.51
CA ARG A 113 -11.26 16.34 10.04
C ARG A 113 -12.58 16.23 9.28
N GLU A 114 -12.81 15.09 8.66
CA GLU A 114 -13.98 14.81 7.82
C GLU A 114 -14.59 13.48 8.29
N ALA A 115 -15.91 13.42 8.44
CA ALA A 115 -16.64 12.18 8.68
C ALA A 115 -17.62 11.93 7.53
N ASN A 116 -17.53 10.74 6.92
CA ASN A 116 -18.44 10.33 5.84
C ASN A 116 -19.19 9.05 6.24
N LEU A 117 -20.44 8.95 5.78
CA LEU A 117 -21.23 7.73 5.79
C LEU A 117 -21.47 7.32 4.33
N THR A 118 -21.49 6.02 4.06
CA THR A 118 -21.75 5.47 2.72
C THR A 118 -22.46 4.13 2.88
N GLY A 119 -23.61 3.96 2.24
CA GLY A 119 -24.52 2.85 2.56
C GLY A 119 -25.29 3.09 3.87
N GLY A 120 -26.23 2.21 4.17
CA GLY A 120 -27.36 2.54 5.04
C GLY A 120 -28.37 3.46 4.35
N ASN A 121 -29.58 3.56 4.90
CA ASN A 121 -30.69 4.28 4.28
C ASN A 121 -30.54 5.83 4.40
N GLU A 122 -29.63 6.41 3.63
CA GLU A 122 -29.44 7.86 3.51
C GLU A 122 -30.22 8.49 2.36
N SER A 123 -31.25 7.81 1.83
CA SER A 123 -32.25 8.47 0.99
C SER A 123 -33.18 9.34 1.85
N GLY A 124 -32.68 10.51 2.23
CA GLY A 124 -33.49 11.66 2.65
C GLY A 124 -34.31 12.27 1.50
N GLY A 125 -34.39 11.59 0.36
CA GLY A 125 -35.21 11.95 -0.79
C GLY A 125 -36.69 11.66 -0.51
N ASN A 126 -37.52 12.69 -0.67
CA ASN A 126 -38.97 12.59 -0.64
C ASN A 126 -39.47 11.67 -1.78
N GLU A 127 -39.60 10.38 -1.49
CA GLU A 127 -40.34 9.44 -2.32
C GLU A 127 -41.31 8.64 -1.46
N SER A 128 -42.53 8.48 -1.98
CA SER A 128 -43.64 7.85 -1.28
C SER A 128 -43.48 6.33 -1.30
N ALA A 129 -42.54 5.81 -0.50
CA ALA A 129 -42.39 4.37 -0.29
C ALA A 129 -43.75 3.77 0.11
N THR A 130 -44.21 2.82 -0.70
CA THR A 130 -45.38 2.00 -0.38
C THR A 130 -45.07 1.14 0.84
N ALA A 131 -46.02 1.04 1.78
CA ALA A 131 -45.84 0.37 3.06
C ALA A 131 -45.81 -1.18 2.96
N ASP A 132 -45.39 -1.70 1.81
CA ASP A 132 -45.34 -3.12 1.46
C ASP A 132 -43.91 -3.59 1.11
N ASP A 133 -42.91 -2.67 1.12
CA ASP A 133 -41.51 -2.91 0.71
C ASP A 133 -40.49 -2.65 1.86
N GLU A 134 -40.88 -2.81 3.13
CA GLU A 134 -40.03 -2.48 4.29
C GLU A 134 -38.93 -3.52 4.64
N ASP A 135 -38.93 -4.72 4.03
CA ASP A 135 -38.13 -5.87 4.49
C ASP A 135 -36.77 -6.09 3.77
N ASP A 136 -36.43 -5.34 2.70
CA ASP A 136 -35.33 -5.74 1.77
C ASP A 136 -34.27 -4.66 1.44
N LEU A 137 -34.21 -3.55 2.20
CA LEU A 137 -33.10 -2.59 2.08
C LEU A 137 -31.87 -3.02 2.90
N PRO A 138 -30.63 -2.91 2.36
CA PRO A 138 -29.43 -3.17 3.14
C PRO A 138 -29.33 -2.16 4.29
N THR A 139 -29.48 -2.66 5.52
CA THR A 139 -29.32 -1.89 6.75
C THR A 139 -27.85 -1.71 7.15
N ASN A 140 -26.94 -2.35 6.39
CA ASN A 140 -25.50 -2.20 6.56
C ASN A 140 -25.00 -0.96 5.82
N GLY A 141 -24.07 -0.24 6.45
CA GLY A 141 -23.36 0.90 5.89
C GLY A 141 -21.90 0.90 6.33
N THR A 142 -21.18 1.92 5.88
CA THR A 142 -19.75 2.09 6.12
C THR A 142 -19.51 3.51 6.61
N GLY A 143 -18.88 3.65 7.77
CA GLY A 143 -18.48 4.94 8.33
C GLY A 143 -16.99 5.16 8.13
N THR A 144 -16.60 6.31 7.56
CA THR A 144 -15.20 6.67 7.33
C THR A 144 -14.85 7.94 8.08
N LEU A 145 -13.89 7.87 8.99
CA LEU A 145 -13.28 9.04 9.65
C LEU A 145 -11.94 9.35 9.01
N ARG A 146 -11.74 10.59 8.58
CA ARG A 146 -10.53 11.02 7.87
C ARG A 146 -9.89 12.23 8.53
N LEU A 147 -8.65 12.06 8.98
CA LEU A 147 -7.79 13.10 9.53
C LEU A 147 -6.75 13.48 8.48
N GLY A 148 -6.73 14.74 8.05
CA GLY A 148 -5.69 15.28 7.18
C GLY A 148 -4.85 16.32 7.93
N PHE A 149 -3.55 16.39 7.63
CA PHE A 149 -2.70 17.51 8.06
C PHE A 149 -1.43 17.59 7.21
N GLU A 150 -0.71 18.70 7.35
CA GLU A 150 0.58 18.94 6.72
C GLU A 150 1.67 18.92 7.80
N TRP A 151 2.75 18.18 7.58
CA TRP A 151 3.92 18.14 8.46
C TRP A 151 5.08 18.80 7.73
N THR A 152 5.44 20.01 8.18
CA THR A 152 6.50 20.81 7.57
C THR A 152 7.88 20.31 7.97
N ALA A 153 8.86 20.41 7.05
CA ALA A 153 10.21 19.89 7.21
C ALA A 153 10.22 18.41 7.64
N PHE A 154 9.44 17.56 6.98
CA PHE A 154 9.38 16.13 7.25
C PHE A 154 10.61 15.39 6.69
N GLY A 155 10.82 15.45 5.38
CA GLY A 155 12.04 15.01 4.70
C GLY A 155 13.12 16.09 4.71
N VAL A 156 14.38 15.67 4.60
CA VAL A 156 15.53 16.56 4.35
C VAL A 156 15.80 16.59 2.84
N VAL A 157 15.84 17.80 2.25
CA VAL A 157 16.18 17.99 0.84
C VAL A 157 17.68 18.31 0.71
N GLU A 158 18.41 17.47 -0.03
CA GLU A 158 19.84 17.61 -0.31
C GLU A 158 20.08 17.45 -1.82
N ASP A 159 20.50 18.53 -2.49
CA ASP A 159 20.69 18.59 -3.96
C ASP A 159 19.47 18.07 -4.76
N ASP A 160 19.58 16.92 -5.43
CA ASP A 160 18.55 16.23 -6.23
C ASP A 160 17.72 15.19 -5.45
N ARG A 161 17.85 15.17 -4.11
CA ARG A 161 17.38 14.07 -3.26
C ARG A 161 16.57 14.53 -2.08
N ILE A 162 15.61 13.69 -1.71
CA ILE A 162 14.74 13.91 -0.56
C ILE A 162 14.87 12.67 0.32
N ARG A 163 15.42 12.84 1.52
CA ARG A 163 15.68 11.77 2.50
C ARG A 163 14.65 11.87 3.63
N VAL A 164 13.89 10.80 3.84
CA VAL A 164 12.90 10.67 4.92
C VAL A 164 13.37 9.54 5.83
N SER A 165 13.71 9.84 7.08
CA SER A 165 14.31 8.85 8.00
C SER A 165 14.27 9.32 9.44
N ASP A 166 14.62 10.57 9.65
CA ASP A 166 14.70 11.24 10.94
C ASP A 166 13.31 11.59 11.51
N ALA A 167 12.34 11.98 10.67
CA ALA A 167 10.96 12.20 11.11
C ALA A 167 10.23 10.93 11.63
N PHE A 168 10.78 9.73 11.40
CA PHE A 168 10.32 8.48 12.01
C PHE A 168 11.10 8.09 13.28
N ASN A 169 12.21 8.77 13.58
CA ASN A 169 13.15 8.37 14.62
C ASN A 169 13.21 9.43 15.74
N THR A 170 12.50 9.17 16.83
CA THR A 170 12.40 10.05 17.99
C THR A 170 13.42 9.69 19.07
N THR A 171 13.67 10.60 20.00
CA THR A 171 14.63 10.41 21.11
C THR A 171 14.37 9.17 21.98
N SER A 172 13.16 8.60 21.94
CA SER A 172 12.77 7.38 22.68
C SER A 172 12.46 6.16 21.80
N GLY A 173 12.69 6.21 20.48
CA GLY A 173 12.43 5.10 19.55
C GLY A 173 11.84 5.58 18.22
N THR A 174 10.75 4.97 17.79
CA THR A 174 9.88 5.49 16.72
C THR A 174 8.53 5.87 17.32
N TRP A 175 7.91 6.94 16.84
CA TRP A 175 6.54 7.30 17.23
C TRP A 175 5.50 6.31 16.67
N LEU A 176 5.87 5.62 15.58
CA LEU A 176 5.13 4.50 14.99
C LEU A 176 5.90 3.20 15.29
N PRO A 177 5.70 2.56 16.45
CA PRO A 177 6.42 1.34 16.85
C PRO A 177 6.05 0.10 16.01
N GLY A 178 4.99 0.18 15.22
CA GLY A 178 4.50 -0.92 14.39
C GLY A 178 3.13 -0.60 13.81
N LEU A 179 2.54 -1.59 13.15
CA LEU A 179 1.17 -1.57 12.65
C LEU A 179 0.41 -2.74 13.29
N THR A 180 -0.83 -2.52 13.71
CA THR A 180 -1.75 -3.60 14.10
C THR A 180 -2.20 -4.41 12.88
N GLN A 181 -2.92 -5.52 13.08
CA GLN A 181 -3.37 -6.39 11.99
C GLN A 181 -4.22 -5.65 10.94
N ASP A 182 -5.01 -4.68 11.38
CA ASP A 182 -5.97 -3.93 10.56
C ASP A 182 -5.42 -2.55 10.17
N GLN A 183 -4.09 -2.41 10.15
CA GLN A 183 -3.38 -1.17 9.79
C GLN A 183 -2.48 -1.36 8.56
N ARG A 184 -2.53 -0.38 7.64
CA ARG A 184 -1.56 -0.23 6.54
C ARG A 184 -0.93 1.16 6.54
N LEU A 185 0.37 1.22 6.28
CA LEU A 185 1.11 2.45 6.00
C LEU A 185 1.42 2.49 4.50
N VAL A 186 1.11 3.60 3.85
CA VAL A 186 1.37 3.85 2.43
C VAL A 186 2.14 5.16 2.31
N VAL A 187 3.31 5.15 1.67
CA VAL A 187 4.13 6.34 1.46
C VAL A 187 4.28 6.57 -0.04
N TYR A 188 3.74 7.68 -0.51
CA TYR A 188 3.80 8.13 -1.89
C TYR A 188 5.05 9.00 -2.12
N PRO A 189 5.74 8.82 -3.25
CA PRO A 189 6.91 9.61 -3.60
C PRO A 189 6.51 11.06 -3.95
N PRO A 190 7.44 12.02 -3.85
CA PRO A 190 7.24 13.35 -4.39
C PRO A 190 6.96 13.34 -5.89
N PRO A 191 6.19 14.31 -6.42
CA PRO A 191 6.03 14.50 -7.86
C PRO A 191 7.39 14.53 -8.55
N GLU A 192 7.47 13.90 -9.73
CA GLU A 192 8.70 13.80 -10.54
C GLU A 192 9.85 13.01 -9.87
N HIS A 193 9.70 12.47 -8.65
CA HIS A 193 10.74 11.68 -7.96
C HIS A 193 10.44 10.18 -7.91
N GLY A 194 11.49 9.36 -8.04
CA GLY A 194 11.45 7.90 -7.89
C GLY A 194 12.17 7.43 -6.63
N VAL A 195 11.88 6.21 -6.16
CA VAL A 195 12.53 5.64 -4.98
C VAL A 195 13.97 5.23 -5.32
N GLN A 196 14.96 5.87 -4.69
CA GLN A 196 16.36 5.46 -4.78
C GLN A 196 16.70 4.34 -3.78
N SER A 197 16.13 4.39 -2.58
CA SER A 197 16.31 3.38 -1.54
C SER A 197 15.16 3.42 -0.55
N ALA A 198 14.71 2.25 -0.09
CA ALA A 198 13.68 2.05 0.92
C ALA A 198 13.88 0.65 1.57
N PRO A 199 13.35 0.38 2.78
CA PRO A 199 13.43 -0.94 3.40
C PRO A 199 12.51 -1.98 2.75
N VAL A 200 11.49 -1.53 2.02
CA VAL A 200 10.55 -2.37 1.25
C VAL A 200 10.67 -2.08 -0.24
N GLY A 201 10.37 -3.09 -1.08
CA GLY A 201 10.33 -2.90 -2.53
C GLY A 201 9.15 -2.03 -2.94
N PRO A 202 9.35 -0.96 -3.74
CA PRO A 202 8.27 -0.13 -4.23
C PRO A 202 7.44 -0.85 -5.29
N VAL A 203 6.13 -0.56 -5.32
CA VAL A 203 5.22 -0.93 -6.41
C VAL A 203 4.72 0.37 -7.03
N ASN A 204 5.00 0.62 -8.31
CA ASN A 204 4.74 1.90 -8.98
C ASN A 204 5.29 3.12 -8.20
N ASP A 205 6.52 3.00 -7.68
CA ASP A 205 7.19 3.95 -6.76
C ASP A 205 6.50 4.19 -5.39
N VAL A 206 5.36 3.54 -5.12
CA VAL A 206 4.67 3.60 -3.81
C VAL A 206 5.24 2.55 -2.86
N LEU A 207 5.46 2.93 -1.61
CA LEU A 207 5.95 2.05 -0.55
C LEU A 207 4.80 1.67 0.39
N THR A 208 4.56 0.38 0.58
CA THR A 208 3.41 -0.11 1.37
C THR A 208 3.86 -1.13 2.41
N TRP A 209 3.45 -0.90 3.66
CA TRP A 209 3.57 -1.84 4.77
C TRP A 209 2.16 -2.24 5.21
N ARG A 210 1.95 -3.53 5.43
CA ARG A 210 0.72 -4.08 6.03
C ARG A 210 1.08 -4.68 7.37
N GLY A 211 0.27 -4.46 8.39
CA GLY A 211 0.45 -5.13 9.66
C GLY A 211 -0.03 -6.59 9.66
N PRO A 212 0.17 -7.32 10.78
CA PRO A 212 0.87 -6.86 11.97
C PRO A 212 2.39 -6.82 11.74
N THR A 213 3.03 -5.68 12.02
CA THR A 213 4.49 -5.52 11.94
C THR A 213 5.01 -4.64 13.07
N THR A 214 6.32 -4.68 13.33
CA THR A 214 7.01 -3.88 14.34
C THR A 214 8.21 -3.23 13.68
N PHE A 215 8.46 -1.95 13.98
CA PHE A 215 9.55 -1.18 13.40
C PHE A 215 10.67 -0.94 14.40
N GLU A 216 11.91 -1.25 14.02
CA GLU A 216 13.10 -0.87 14.78
C GLU A 216 13.47 0.61 14.54
N PRO A 217 14.11 1.29 15.52
CA PRO A 217 14.53 2.69 15.34
C PRO A 217 15.45 2.87 14.12
N GLY A 218 15.03 3.73 13.19
CA GLY A 218 15.73 4.01 11.93
C GLY A 218 15.46 3.03 10.77
N GLU A 219 14.64 1.99 10.97
CA GLU A 219 14.27 1.02 9.93
C GLU A 219 13.55 1.69 8.74
N ILE A 220 12.63 2.62 9.02
CA ILE A 220 11.97 3.43 8.00
C ILE A 220 12.94 4.53 7.55
N THR A 221 13.84 4.16 6.63
CA THR A 221 14.75 5.07 5.94
C THR A 221 14.50 5.00 4.43
N ILE A 222 13.97 6.09 3.89
CA ILE A 222 13.62 6.24 2.49
C ILE A 222 14.48 7.36 1.89
N THR A 223 14.91 7.19 0.65
CA THR A 223 15.59 8.23 -0.13
C THR A 223 14.99 8.25 -1.53
N TYR A 224 14.49 9.40 -1.92
CA TYR A 224 13.99 9.69 -3.26
C TYR A 224 15.06 10.42 -4.07
N ARG A 225 14.98 10.28 -5.40
CA ARG A 225 15.77 11.04 -6.37
C ARG A 225 14.86 11.61 -7.44
N GLU A 226 15.19 12.77 -7.99
CA GLU A 226 14.52 13.28 -9.19
C GLU A 226 14.61 12.24 -10.34
N ARG A 227 13.49 11.99 -11.04
CA ARG A 227 13.49 11.13 -12.24
C ARG A 227 14.14 11.87 -13.39
N GLY A 228 15.45 11.70 -13.55
CA GLY A 228 16.15 12.21 -14.72
C GLY A 228 15.53 11.69 -16.02
N MET A 229 15.54 12.53 -17.07
CA MET A 229 15.03 12.29 -18.44
C MET A 229 15.53 10.99 -19.12
N GLY A 230 16.43 10.23 -18.49
CA GLY A 230 16.91 8.92 -18.94
C GLY A 230 16.21 7.69 -18.32
N ASP A 231 15.45 7.83 -17.23
CA ASP A 231 14.79 6.68 -16.55
C ASP A 231 13.51 6.21 -17.27
N ILE A 232 12.94 7.02 -18.19
CA ILE A 232 11.77 6.65 -19.02
C ILE A 232 12.03 5.55 -20.07
N ALA A 233 13.20 4.90 -20.00
CA ALA A 233 13.60 3.77 -20.84
C ALA A 233 14.08 2.57 -19.99
N SER A 234 13.53 2.40 -18.79
CA SER A 234 13.88 1.30 -17.87
C SER A 234 12.66 0.59 -17.27
N GLY A 235 11.57 0.51 -18.04
CA GLY A 235 10.83 -0.76 -18.10
C GLY A 235 11.64 -1.75 -18.94
N GLU A 236 11.70 -3.02 -18.50
CA GLU A 236 12.30 -4.14 -19.26
C GLU A 236 13.84 -4.09 -19.51
N ASP A 237 14.69 -4.25 -18.47
CA ASP A 237 15.96 -5.02 -18.57
C ASP A 237 16.71 -5.16 -17.21
N GLY A 238 16.04 -5.77 -16.23
CA GLY A 238 16.56 -5.99 -14.88
C GLY A 238 17.49 -7.21 -14.70
N LEU A 239 18.44 -7.49 -15.60
CA LEU A 239 19.42 -8.57 -15.40
C LEU A 239 20.81 -8.32 -16.04
N MET A 240 21.86 -8.39 -15.21
CA MET A 240 23.29 -8.54 -15.58
C MET A 240 24.07 -7.33 -16.13
N THR A 241 24.10 -6.20 -15.42
CA THR A 241 25.11 -5.13 -15.61
C THR A 241 26.44 -5.35 -14.84
N THR A 242 26.83 -6.59 -14.56
CA THR A 242 28.08 -6.92 -13.85
C THR A 242 29.32 -7.05 -14.75
N VAL A 243 29.23 -6.73 -16.06
CA VAL A 243 30.32 -6.98 -17.04
C VAL A 243 30.70 -5.75 -17.88
N LEU A 244 30.86 -4.58 -17.24
CA LEU A 244 31.55 -3.42 -17.85
C LEU A 244 32.82 -2.95 -17.12
N GLY A 245 33.24 -3.64 -16.06
CA GLY A 245 34.58 -3.48 -15.47
C GLY A 245 35.67 -4.42 -16.04
N GLY A 246 35.28 -5.55 -16.62
CA GLY A 246 36.22 -6.63 -16.97
C GLY A 246 36.96 -6.48 -18.32
N THR A 247 36.35 -5.82 -19.31
CA THR A 247 36.87 -5.76 -20.69
C THR A 247 38.12 -4.90 -20.84
N ALA A 248 38.26 -3.84 -20.04
CA ALA A 248 39.47 -3.01 -20.03
C ALA A 248 40.71 -3.78 -19.55
N LEU A 249 40.56 -4.65 -18.54
CA LEU A 249 41.68 -5.33 -17.90
C LEU A 249 42.25 -6.46 -18.78
N VAL A 250 41.40 -7.16 -19.55
CA VAL A 250 41.83 -8.19 -20.52
C VAL A 250 42.68 -7.58 -21.63
N LEU A 251 42.33 -6.39 -22.14
CA LEU A 251 43.10 -5.71 -23.18
C LEU A 251 44.49 -5.28 -22.69
N VAL A 252 44.61 -4.80 -21.46
CA VAL A 252 45.91 -4.45 -20.86
C VAL A 252 46.80 -5.69 -20.70
N VAL A 253 46.26 -6.81 -20.22
CA VAL A 253 47.01 -8.07 -20.11
C VAL A 253 47.44 -8.60 -21.48
N ALA A 254 46.59 -8.50 -22.51
CA ALA A 254 46.92 -8.92 -23.87
C ALA A 254 48.06 -8.08 -24.49
N VAL A 255 48.06 -6.76 -24.26
CA VAL A 255 49.14 -5.86 -24.72
C VAL A 255 50.45 -6.15 -24.00
N ILE A 256 50.43 -6.37 -22.69
CA ILE A 256 51.64 -6.69 -21.89
C ILE A 256 52.20 -8.07 -22.30
N GLY A 257 51.35 -9.09 -22.44
CA GLY A 257 51.76 -10.43 -22.89
C GLY A 257 52.34 -10.44 -24.32
N GLY A 258 51.70 -9.71 -25.24
CA GLY A 258 52.19 -9.54 -26.61
C GLY A 258 53.52 -8.78 -26.70
N TYR A 259 53.78 -7.86 -25.77
CA TYR A 259 55.06 -7.15 -25.68
C TYR A 259 56.18 -8.03 -25.10
N ALA A 260 55.88 -8.82 -24.07
CA ALA A 260 56.83 -9.77 -23.48
C ALA A 260 57.32 -10.82 -24.49
N LEU A 261 56.39 -11.42 -25.25
CA LEU A 261 56.71 -12.44 -26.27
C LEU A 261 57.49 -11.91 -27.48
N ARG A 262 57.64 -10.58 -27.65
CA ARG A 262 58.51 -9.97 -28.66
C ARG A 262 59.94 -9.71 -28.20
N ARG A 263 60.25 -9.95 -26.92
CA ARG A 263 61.61 -9.92 -26.36
C ARG A 263 62.06 -11.31 -25.91
N ASN A 264 62.50 -12.14 -26.86
CA ASN A 264 63.58 -13.08 -26.52
C ASN A 264 64.84 -12.24 -26.24
N PRO A 265 65.54 -12.50 -25.13
CA PRO A 265 66.51 -13.59 -25.14
C PRO A 265 66.51 -14.53 -23.91
N ASP A 266 66.95 -15.75 -24.16
CA ASP A 266 67.82 -16.61 -23.34
C ASP A 266 67.40 -17.05 -21.90
N THR A 267 66.99 -18.32 -21.83
CA THR A 267 67.38 -19.39 -20.87
C THR A 267 67.19 -19.28 -19.34
N ASP A 268 66.71 -20.40 -18.78
CA ASP A 268 67.06 -21.01 -17.48
C ASP A 268 66.75 -20.29 -16.16
N ALA A 269 65.49 -20.42 -15.73
CA ALA A 269 65.04 -20.82 -14.37
C ALA A 269 63.49 -20.91 -14.42
N LEU A 270 62.78 -21.88 -13.83
CA LEU A 270 62.98 -22.53 -12.54
C LEU A 270 62.67 -24.04 -12.62
N GLY A 271 63.59 -24.87 -12.13
CA GLY A 271 63.30 -26.27 -11.80
C GLY A 271 63.10 -26.45 -10.29
N GLY A 272 62.05 -27.17 -9.92
CA GLY A 272 61.79 -27.64 -8.54
C GLY A 272 60.50 -27.08 -7.91
N LEU A 273 59.71 -27.84 -7.14
CA LEU A 273 59.78 -29.27 -6.77
C LEU A 273 58.35 -29.84 -6.56
N VAL A 274 58.07 -30.99 -7.19
CA VAL A 274 57.26 -32.20 -6.81
C VAL A 274 56.54 -32.28 -5.42
N PRO A 275 55.67 -33.31 -5.14
CA PRO A 275 54.79 -34.14 -5.99
C PRO A 275 53.39 -34.54 -5.37
N TRP A 276 52.46 -35.06 -6.17
CA TRP A 276 51.86 -36.43 -6.04
C TRP A 276 50.90 -36.66 -7.24
N ALA A 277 50.83 -37.78 -7.98
CA ALA A 277 51.12 -39.21 -7.79
C ALA A 277 49.89 -40.09 -7.48
N ALA A 278 49.08 -40.38 -8.51
CA ALA A 278 48.35 -41.64 -8.66
C ALA A 278 48.28 -42.01 -10.15
N ASN A 279 48.68 -43.25 -10.48
CA ASN A 279 48.90 -43.74 -11.86
C ASN A 279 48.11 -45.02 -12.13
N ARG A 280 47.72 -45.20 -13.41
CA ARG A 280 47.19 -46.38 -14.13
C ARG A 280 45.70 -46.26 -14.53
N GLY A 281 45.31 -46.59 -15.76
CA GLY A 281 46.16 -46.88 -16.93
C GLY A 281 45.43 -47.52 -18.12
N THR A 282 46.01 -47.29 -19.31
CA THR A 282 46.05 -48.18 -20.49
C THR A 282 44.76 -48.62 -21.21
N SER A 283 44.85 -48.65 -22.55
CA SER A 283 44.05 -49.48 -23.50
C SER A 283 42.58 -49.11 -23.75
N GLU A 284 41.98 -49.37 -24.94
CA GLU A 284 42.46 -49.65 -26.30
C GLU A 284 41.26 -49.53 -27.26
N SER A 285 41.48 -49.02 -28.49
CA SER A 285 40.76 -49.30 -29.77
C SER A 285 39.21 -49.35 -29.90
N SER A 286 38.79 -48.93 -31.11
CA SER A 286 37.64 -49.44 -31.90
C SER A 286 36.29 -48.69 -31.90
N THR A 287 35.94 -48.27 -33.11
CA THR A 287 34.70 -47.66 -33.65
C THR A 287 33.58 -48.71 -33.90
N PRO A 288 32.48 -48.37 -34.61
CA PRO A 288 31.10 -47.97 -34.23
C PRO A 288 30.14 -49.22 -34.12
N PRO A 289 28.78 -49.22 -34.34
CA PRO A 289 27.79 -48.19 -34.70
C PRO A 289 26.43 -48.22 -33.92
N ALA A 290 25.41 -47.53 -34.47
CA ALA A 290 24.06 -47.31 -33.91
C ALA A 290 23.08 -48.49 -33.99
N ALA A 291 21.96 -48.42 -33.24
CA ALA A 291 20.56 -48.42 -33.77
C ALA A 291 19.43 -48.53 -32.69
N VAL A 292 18.32 -47.77 -32.88
CA VAL A 292 16.92 -47.91 -32.34
C VAL A 292 16.70 -47.87 -30.80
N SER A 293 15.50 -47.71 -30.20
CA SER A 293 14.23 -46.95 -30.41
C SER A 293 13.25 -47.31 -29.25
N GLU A 294 12.15 -46.55 -29.06
CA GLU A 294 11.04 -46.78 -28.08
C GLU A 294 11.46 -46.62 -26.58
N GLY A 295 10.67 -46.26 -25.57
CA GLY A 295 9.25 -45.90 -25.32
C GLY A 295 9.05 -45.81 -23.77
N VAL A 296 7.95 -45.38 -23.13
CA VAL A 296 6.62 -44.82 -23.51
C VAL A 296 6.04 -44.06 -22.29
N ASP A 297 5.09 -43.13 -22.51
CA ASP A 297 4.00 -42.69 -21.59
C ASP A 297 4.22 -41.72 -20.40
N ALA A 298 3.11 -41.05 -20.01
CA ALA A 298 2.98 -40.00 -18.97
C ALA A 298 2.23 -40.54 -17.71
N PRO A 299 2.01 -39.79 -16.58
CA PRO A 299 1.08 -38.62 -16.49
C PRO A 299 1.54 -37.51 -15.47
N ASP A 300 1.17 -36.22 -15.58
CA ASP A 300 -0.01 -35.48 -15.01
C ASP A 300 0.22 -34.68 -13.67
N SER A 301 -0.60 -33.61 -13.53
CA SER A 301 -1.04 -32.88 -12.30
C SER A 301 -0.21 -31.75 -11.63
N GLY A 302 -0.80 -30.54 -11.69
CA GLY A 302 -0.76 -29.46 -10.66
C GLY A 302 0.31 -28.37 -10.84
N GLY A 303 0.00 -27.06 -10.86
CA GLY A 303 -1.26 -26.30 -10.85
C GLY A 303 -0.92 -24.79 -11.02
N PRO A 304 -1.83 -23.89 -11.46
CA PRO A 304 -1.47 -22.49 -11.72
C PRO A 304 -1.53 -21.62 -10.46
N ASP A 305 -0.48 -20.84 -10.23
CA ASP A 305 -0.50 -19.69 -9.31
C ASP A 305 -1.19 -18.49 -9.99
N ASP A 306 -2.28 -18.01 -9.39
CA ASP A 306 -2.88 -16.72 -9.75
C ASP A 306 -2.15 -15.58 -9.04
N ALA A 307 -1.59 -14.65 -9.83
CA ALA A 307 -0.98 -13.42 -9.36
C ALA A 307 -1.27 -12.29 -10.37
N GLU A 308 -2.52 -11.83 -10.41
CA GLU A 308 -2.90 -10.68 -11.22
C GLU A 308 -2.16 -9.41 -10.76
N THR A 309 -1.61 -8.66 -11.71
CA THR A 309 -0.74 -7.51 -11.44
C THR A 309 -1.30 -6.27 -12.15
N GLY A 310 -2.24 -5.60 -11.49
CA GLY A 310 -2.89 -4.38 -11.96
C GLY A 310 -2.13 -3.08 -11.62
N PRO A 311 -1.83 -2.19 -12.58
CA PRO A 311 -1.13 -0.94 -12.33
C PRO A 311 -2.07 0.30 -12.34
N MET A 312 -1.43 1.47 -12.32
CA MET A 312 -1.94 2.81 -12.64
C MET A 312 -2.87 3.51 -11.65
N GLY A 313 -2.87 4.85 -11.79
CA GLY A 313 -3.26 5.79 -10.74
C GLY A 313 -4.57 6.52 -11.00
N GLY A 314 -5.19 6.88 -9.88
CA GLY A 314 -6.46 7.57 -9.69
C GLY A 314 -6.63 7.74 -8.17
N PRO A 315 -7.82 8.06 -7.63
CA PRO A 315 -8.06 7.94 -6.20
C PRO A 315 -8.17 6.44 -5.83
N VAL A 316 -7.01 5.80 -5.60
CA VAL A 316 -6.85 4.33 -5.40
C VAL A 316 -7.45 3.79 -4.08
N LEU A 317 -8.46 4.46 -3.54
CA LEU A 317 -9.24 4.04 -2.38
C LEU A 317 -10.66 3.60 -2.76
N ASP A 318 -11.13 3.91 -3.99
CA ASP A 318 -12.40 3.39 -4.52
C ASP A 318 -12.24 2.09 -5.33
N ASP A 319 -11.08 1.85 -5.94
CA ASP A 319 -10.91 0.81 -6.97
C ASP A 319 -10.83 -0.63 -6.41
N GLU A 320 -10.75 -0.81 -5.09
CA GLU A 320 -10.87 -2.11 -4.40
C GLU A 320 -12.34 -2.48 -4.08
N LEU A 321 -13.32 -1.56 -4.30
CA LEU A 321 -14.75 -1.75 -4.00
C LEU A 321 -15.67 -1.81 -5.23
N LEU A 322 -15.15 -1.53 -6.43
CA LEU A 322 -15.89 -1.58 -7.69
C LEU A 322 -15.87 -2.99 -8.27
N SER A 323 -16.94 -3.38 -8.97
CA SER A 323 -16.93 -4.56 -9.82
C SER A 323 -15.92 -4.42 -10.97
N ASP A 324 -15.43 -5.56 -11.49
CA ASP A 324 -14.54 -5.58 -12.64
C ASP A 324 -15.20 -4.84 -13.85
N GLU A 325 -16.52 -4.93 -13.99
CA GLU A 325 -17.33 -4.23 -14.98
C GLU A 325 -17.33 -2.70 -14.80
N GLU A 326 -17.65 -2.20 -13.60
CA GLU A 326 -17.68 -0.75 -13.29
C GLU A 326 -16.29 -0.11 -13.44
N ARG A 327 -15.22 -0.86 -13.13
CA ARG A 327 -13.85 -0.42 -13.35
C ARG A 327 -13.53 -0.24 -14.84
N VAL A 328 -14.09 -1.08 -15.73
CA VAL A 328 -13.95 -0.90 -17.18
C VAL A 328 -14.77 0.28 -17.68
N GLU A 329 -15.99 0.48 -17.19
CA GLU A 329 -16.83 1.62 -17.56
C GLU A 329 -16.17 2.95 -17.18
N ARG A 330 -15.75 3.10 -15.91
CA ARG A 330 -15.00 4.28 -15.43
C ARG A 330 -13.74 4.54 -16.26
N LEU A 331 -13.02 3.48 -16.65
CA LEU A 331 -11.82 3.59 -17.49
C LEU A 331 -12.14 4.06 -18.92
N LEU A 332 -13.28 3.64 -19.48
CA LEU A 332 -13.78 4.13 -20.77
C LEU A 332 -14.24 5.59 -20.67
N GLU A 333 -14.98 5.96 -19.62
CA GLU A 333 -15.41 7.35 -19.36
C GLU A 333 -14.23 8.32 -19.30
N TYR A 334 -13.16 7.94 -18.59
CA TYR A 334 -11.94 8.74 -18.47
C TYR A 334 -11.19 8.91 -19.81
N ASN A 335 -11.48 8.07 -20.81
CA ASN A 335 -10.82 8.02 -22.11
C ASN A 335 -11.80 8.32 -23.27
N ASP A 336 -12.50 9.46 -23.17
CA ASP A 336 -13.47 9.95 -24.17
C ASP A 336 -14.58 8.92 -24.54
N GLY A 337 -14.92 8.01 -23.64
CA GLY A 337 -15.91 6.95 -23.85
C GLY A 337 -15.44 5.77 -24.72
N ARG A 338 -14.15 5.69 -25.10
CA ARG A 338 -13.63 4.60 -25.96
C ARG A 338 -12.14 4.29 -25.76
N MET A 339 -11.80 3.01 -25.60
CA MET A 339 -10.42 2.56 -25.34
C MET A 339 -10.12 1.27 -26.13
N ARG A 340 -8.85 1.01 -26.48
CA ARG A 340 -8.47 -0.29 -27.08
C ARG A 340 -8.48 -1.36 -26.00
N GLN A 341 -8.87 -2.58 -26.35
CA GLN A 341 -8.79 -3.72 -25.44
C GLN A 341 -7.36 -3.96 -24.88
N ALA A 342 -6.31 -3.64 -25.64
CA ALA A 342 -4.93 -3.74 -25.18
C ALA A 342 -4.56 -2.68 -24.13
N ASP A 343 -5.16 -1.50 -24.22
CA ASP A 343 -4.95 -0.42 -23.24
C ASP A 343 -5.71 -0.76 -21.94
N ILE A 344 -6.93 -1.34 -22.03
CA ILE A 344 -7.66 -1.87 -20.86
C ILE A 344 -6.81 -2.93 -20.13
N VAL A 345 -6.22 -3.88 -20.85
CA VAL A 345 -5.27 -4.87 -20.28
C VAL A 345 -4.07 -4.19 -19.60
N THR A 346 -3.62 -3.03 -20.10
CA THR A 346 -2.48 -2.31 -19.54
C THR A 346 -2.86 -1.54 -18.28
N GLU A 347 -4.00 -0.85 -18.28
CA GLU A 347 -4.47 0.00 -17.17
C GLU A 347 -5.13 -0.80 -16.02
N THR A 348 -5.69 -1.99 -16.28
CA THR A 348 -6.18 -2.87 -15.19
C THR A 348 -5.20 -3.97 -14.82
N GLY A 349 -4.23 -4.29 -15.70
CA GLY A 349 -3.24 -5.37 -15.56
C GLY A 349 -3.82 -6.77 -15.33
N TRP A 350 -5.10 -6.95 -15.64
CA TRP A 350 -5.73 -8.25 -15.72
C TRP A 350 -5.20 -9.04 -16.92
N SER A 351 -5.27 -10.36 -16.84
CA SER A 351 -4.90 -11.20 -17.97
C SER A 351 -5.75 -10.88 -19.22
N ASN A 352 -5.15 -10.99 -20.42
CA ASN A 352 -5.86 -10.77 -21.69
C ASN A 352 -7.12 -11.66 -21.84
N ALA A 353 -7.08 -12.86 -21.26
CA ALA A 353 -8.20 -13.78 -21.19
C ALA A 353 -9.34 -13.24 -20.30
N LYS A 354 -9.03 -12.75 -19.09
CA LYS A 354 -10.00 -12.14 -18.18
C LYS A 354 -10.66 -10.92 -18.81
N VAL A 355 -9.88 -10.01 -19.37
CA VAL A 355 -10.39 -8.83 -20.10
C VAL A 355 -11.25 -9.25 -21.30
N SER A 356 -10.86 -10.28 -22.05
CA SER A 356 -11.67 -10.74 -23.18
C SER A 356 -12.96 -11.45 -22.78
N GLN A 357 -13.04 -12.03 -21.59
CA GLN A 357 -14.24 -12.66 -21.06
C GLN A 357 -15.21 -11.60 -20.51
N LEU A 358 -14.69 -10.65 -19.73
CA LEU A 358 -15.43 -9.51 -19.18
C LEU A 358 -16.03 -8.63 -20.29
N LEU A 359 -15.23 -8.28 -21.29
CA LEU A 359 -15.71 -7.56 -22.48
C LEU A 359 -16.61 -8.40 -23.38
N SER A 360 -16.83 -9.68 -23.09
CA SER A 360 -17.87 -10.49 -23.74
C SER A 360 -19.17 -10.47 -22.93
N SER A 361 -19.14 -10.57 -21.60
CA SER A 361 -20.36 -10.40 -20.79
C SER A 361 -20.93 -8.99 -20.90
N MET A 362 -20.10 -7.94 -20.81
CA MET A 362 -20.57 -6.55 -20.95
C MET A 362 -21.14 -6.23 -22.35
N ASP A 363 -20.66 -6.91 -23.39
CA ASP A 363 -21.12 -6.79 -24.79
C ASP A 363 -22.39 -7.62 -25.05
N GLU A 364 -22.61 -8.69 -24.28
CA GLU A 364 -23.87 -9.45 -24.23
C GLU A 364 -24.96 -8.76 -23.39
N GLU A 365 -24.57 -7.88 -22.46
CA GLU A 365 -25.44 -7.05 -21.61
C GLU A 365 -25.75 -5.66 -22.21
N ASP A 366 -25.33 -5.40 -23.47
CA ASP A 366 -25.44 -4.09 -24.15
C ASP A 366 -24.77 -2.91 -23.38
N ARG A 367 -23.80 -3.19 -22.49
CA ARG A 367 -23.07 -2.19 -21.68
C ARG A 367 -21.84 -1.60 -22.39
N VAL A 368 -21.27 -2.31 -23.38
CA VAL A 368 -20.14 -1.82 -24.20
C VAL A 368 -20.25 -2.33 -25.65
N ASP A 369 -19.80 -1.51 -26.60
CA ASP A 369 -19.72 -1.82 -28.03
C ASP A 369 -18.31 -2.26 -28.45
N LYS A 370 -18.20 -3.41 -29.14
CA LYS A 370 -16.93 -3.96 -29.64
C LYS A 370 -16.71 -3.75 -31.14
N LEU A 371 -16.01 -2.66 -31.50
CA LEU A 371 -15.60 -2.37 -32.88
C LEU A 371 -14.21 -2.92 -33.21
N ARG A 372 -14.11 -3.85 -34.18
CA ARG A 372 -12.82 -4.37 -34.64
C ARG A 372 -12.06 -3.36 -35.51
N ILE A 373 -10.91 -2.89 -35.06
CA ILE A 373 -9.98 -2.04 -35.83
C ILE A 373 -8.73 -2.84 -36.20
N GLY A 374 -8.73 -3.40 -37.42
CA GLY A 374 -7.63 -4.17 -37.97
C GLY A 374 -7.38 -5.48 -37.23
N ARG A 375 -6.34 -5.50 -36.38
CA ARG A 375 -5.94 -6.66 -35.55
C ARG A 375 -6.41 -6.58 -34.10
N GLU A 376 -6.97 -5.45 -33.70
CA GLU A 376 -7.31 -5.11 -32.31
C GLU A 376 -8.80 -4.76 -32.21
N ASN A 377 -9.34 -4.75 -30.99
CA ASN A 377 -10.71 -4.30 -30.73
C ASN A 377 -10.65 -2.94 -30.03
N LEU A 378 -11.46 -2.00 -30.52
CA LEU A 378 -11.83 -0.77 -29.83
C LEU A 378 -13.14 -1.04 -29.09
N ILE A 379 -13.16 -0.75 -27.80
CA ILE A 379 -14.33 -0.84 -26.93
C ILE A 379 -14.85 0.58 -26.75
N SER A 380 -16.17 0.77 -26.83
CA SER A 380 -16.83 2.05 -26.62
C SER A 380 -17.99 1.88 -25.65
N LEU A 381 -18.35 2.92 -24.91
CA LEU A 381 -19.63 2.97 -24.22
C LEU A 381 -20.75 3.15 -25.26
N PRO A 382 -21.94 2.55 -25.06
CA PRO A 382 -23.09 2.78 -25.92
C PRO A 382 -23.54 4.25 -25.79
N ASP A 383 -23.64 4.96 -26.91
CA ASP A 383 -24.19 6.32 -26.92
C ASP A 383 -25.66 6.26 -26.48
N ALA A 384 -26.01 6.96 -25.40
CA ALA A 384 -27.35 6.99 -24.80
C ALA A 384 -28.44 7.68 -25.65
N GLU A 385 -28.22 7.83 -26.97
CA GLU A 385 -29.12 8.48 -27.92
C GLU A 385 -29.77 7.54 -28.95
N ASP A 386 -29.42 6.23 -28.97
CA ASP A 386 -29.92 5.28 -29.98
C ASP A 386 -31.17 4.43 -29.59
N ASP A 387 -31.85 4.72 -28.46
CA ASP A 387 -33.25 4.28 -28.24
C ASP A 387 -34.28 5.23 -28.89
N ASN A 388 -34.03 5.63 -30.14
CA ASN A 388 -35.05 6.22 -31.00
C ASN A 388 -34.91 5.71 -32.45
N GLY A 389 -34.76 4.38 -32.58
CA GLY A 389 -34.41 3.70 -33.83
C GLY A 389 -35.33 2.57 -34.30
N ARG A 390 -36.48 2.32 -33.65
CA ARG A 390 -37.38 1.21 -34.04
C ARG A 390 -38.87 1.59 -34.14
N SER A 391 -39.32 1.84 -35.36
CA SER A 391 -40.74 1.86 -35.79
C SER A 391 -40.85 1.44 -37.26
#